data_AF-A0A2W5B0D5-F1
#
_entry.id   AF-A0A2W5B0D5-F1
#
_cell.length_a   1.000
_cell.length_b   1.000
_cell.length_c   1.000
_cell.angle_alpha   90.00
_cell.angle_beta   90.00
_cell.angle_gamma   90.00
#
_symmetry.space_group_name_H-M   'P 1'
#
loop_
_entity.id
_entity.type
_entity.pdbx_description
1 polymer ?
#
loop_
_entity_poly.entity_id
_entity_poly.type
_entity_poly.pdbx_seq_one_letter_code
_entity_poly.pdbx_strand_id
1 'polypeptide(L)'
;MEAKSLTSLVFGNVVLESHMNKTVITVYAEDMRSWYFRPSPYTELKVPLDELRGQLSRERADLISERIFDSVTLELEESYPGGVERAQKQLCAWLMNEAGESTPA
;
A
#
# COMPACT_ATOMS: atom_id res chain seq x y z
N MET A 1 17.34 14.08 -14.19
CA MET A 1 16.74 14.27 -12.84
C MET A 1 16.64 12.89 -12.24
N GLU A 2 17.33 12.63 -11.14
CA GLU A 2 17.23 11.36 -10.42
C GLU A 2 15.78 11.23 -9.93
N ALA A 3 15.01 10.36 -10.59
CA ALA A 3 13.70 9.95 -10.10
C ALA A 3 13.97 9.19 -8.80
N LYS A 4 13.92 9.91 -7.67
CA LYS A 4 13.84 9.27 -6.36
C LYS A 4 12.61 8.38 -6.41
N SER A 5 12.83 7.07 -6.51
CA SER A 5 11.82 6.05 -6.75
C SER A 5 10.81 6.05 -5.61
N LEU A 6 9.76 6.86 -5.74
CA LEU A 6 8.60 6.81 -4.87
C LEU A 6 7.90 5.49 -5.19
N THR A 7 7.93 4.56 -4.25
CA THR A 7 7.25 3.27 -4.42
C THR A 7 5.74 3.52 -4.40
N SER A 8 5.08 3.23 -5.51
CA SER A 8 3.62 3.20 -5.59
C SER A 8 3.15 1.76 -5.75
N LEU A 9 2.31 1.29 -4.83
CA LEU A 9 1.71 -0.04 -4.87
C LEU A 9 0.23 0.09 -5.21
N VAL A 10 -0.22 -0.62 -6.24
CA VAL A 10 -1.62 -0.56 -6.72
C VAL A 10 -2.32 -1.86 -6.36
N PHE A 11 -3.42 -1.75 -5.62
CA PHE A 11 -4.27 -2.83 -5.14
C PHE A 11 -5.71 -2.57 -5.61
N GLY A 12 -5.98 -2.90 -6.87
CA GLY A 12 -7.26 -2.58 -7.52
C GLY A 12 -7.45 -1.06 -7.56
N ASN A 13 -8.51 -0.59 -6.90
CA ASN A 13 -8.81 0.83 -6.76
C ASN A 13 -8.02 1.54 -5.64
N VAL A 14 -7.34 0.81 -4.76
CA VAL A 14 -6.53 1.40 -3.68
C VAL A 14 -5.09 1.52 -4.14
N VAL A 15 -4.53 2.71 -4.08
CA VAL A 15 -3.13 2.99 -4.41
C VAL A 15 -2.41 3.50 -3.17
N LEU A 16 -1.28 2.89 -2.86
CA LEU A 16 -0.39 3.25 -1.78
C LEU A 16 0.81 3.98 -2.38
N GLU A 17 0.88 5.27 -2.17
CA GLU A 17 1.95 6.12 -2.69
C GLU A 17 2.93 6.47 -1.56
N SER A 18 4.14 5.94 -1.64
CA SER A 18 5.21 6.30 -0.72
C SER A 18 5.80 7.63 -1.13
N HIS A 19 5.74 8.63 -0.26
CA HIS A 19 6.47 9.89 -0.35
C HIS A 19 7.72 9.88 0.55
N MET A 20 8.56 10.91 0.41
CA MET A 20 9.81 11.06 1.19
C MET A 20 9.64 10.99 2.71
N ASN A 21 8.50 11.42 3.24
CA ASN A 21 8.26 11.54 4.68
C ASN A 21 6.95 10.89 5.14
N LYS A 22 6.17 10.30 4.22
CA LYS A 22 4.86 9.73 4.53
C LYS A 22 4.44 8.78 3.44
N THR A 23 3.52 7.88 3.75
CA THR A 23 2.78 7.10 2.76
C THR A 23 1.36 7.62 2.70
N VAL A 24 0.86 7.87 1.49
CA VAL A 24 -0.50 8.34 1.25
C VAL A 24 -1.29 7.21 0.62
N ILE A 25 -2.51 6.99 1.12
CA ILE A 25 -3.44 6.02 0.55
C ILE A 25 -4.45 6.78 -0.30
N THR A 26 -4.46 6.49 -1.59
CA THR A 26 -5.33 7.08 -2.59
C THR A 26 -6.34 6.04 -3.06
N VAL A 27 -7.63 6.25 -2.78
CA VAL A 27 -8.70 5.35 -3.24
C VAL A 27 -9.36 5.94 -4.48
N TYR A 28 -9.23 5.24 -5.60
CA TYR A 28 -9.90 5.53 -6.86
C TYR A 28 -11.31 4.94 -6.85
N ALA A 29 -12.23 5.61 -7.54
CA ALA A 29 -13.54 5.07 -7.87
C ALA A 29 -13.43 4.14 -9.08
N GLU A 30 -14.48 3.36 -9.35
CA GLU A 30 -14.56 2.41 -10.47
C GLU A 30 -14.25 3.03 -11.85
N ASP A 31 -14.49 4.33 -12.03
CA ASP A 31 -14.18 5.05 -13.28
C ASP A 31 -12.68 5.32 -13.48
N MET A 32 -11.82 5.02 -12.49
CA MET A 32 -10.37 5.31 -12.45
C MET A 32 -9.98 6.79 -12.67
N ARG A 33 -10.94 7.70 -12.89
CA ARG A 33 -10.73 9.15 -13.02
C ARG A 33 -11.09 9.93 -11.78
N SER A 34 -12.07 9.45 -11.03
CA SER A 34 -12.46 10.03 -9.76
C SER A 34 -11.73 9.29 -8.66
N TRP A 35 -11.00 9.99 -7.82
CA TRP A 35 -10.45 9.45 -6.58
C TRP A 35 -11.00 10.27 -5.43
N TYR A 36 -11.30 9.60 -4.32
CA TYR A 36 -11.80 10.26 -3.14
C TYR A 36 -10.76 10.16 -2.04
N PHE A 37 -10.22 11.32 -1.65
CA PHE A 37 -9.43 11.42 -0.43
C PHE A 37 -10.39 11.41 0.76
N ARG A 38 -10.54 10.26 1.43
CA ARG A 38 -11.14 10.24 2.78
C ARG A 38 -10.20 11.03 3.70
N PRO A 39 -10.60 12.13 4.33
CA PRO A 39 -9.82 12.71 5.42
C PRO A 39 -10.00 11.85 6.68
N SER A 40 -9.58 10.58 6.61
CA SER A 40 -9.49 9.69 7.76
C SER A 40 -8.06 9.75 8.29
N PRO A 41 -7.84 9.98 9.60
CA PRO A 41 -6.51 10.08 10.20
C PRO A 41 -5.67 8.79 10.11
N TYR A 42 -6.21 7.75 9.48
CA TYR A 42 -5.60 6.44 9.26
C TYR A 42 -5.19 6.19 7.79
N THR A 43 -5.53 7.10 6.86
CA THR A 43 -5.17 7.00 5.43
C THR A 43 -3.82 7.64 5.08
N GLU A 44 -3.14 8.21 6.07
CA GLU A 44 -1.79 8.73 5.93
C GLU A 44 -0.88 8.07 6.97
N LEU A 45 0.16 7.40 6.47
CA LEU A 45 1.17 6.77 7.30
C LEU A 45 2.35 7.74 7.45
N LYS A 46 2.74 8.05 8.69
CA LYS A 46 3.79 9.05 8.99
C LYS A 46 5.22 8.61 8.63
N VAL A 47 5.38 7.45 8.02
CA VAL A 47 6.68 6.94 7.56
C VAL A 47 6.59 6.47 6.11
N PRO A 48 7.68 6.57 5.34
CA PRO A 48 7.75 6.05 3.97
C PRO A 48 7.64 4.53 3.95
N LEU A 49 7.00 3.95 2.92
CA LEU A 49 7.05 2.50 2.70
C LEU A 49 8.48 1.99 2.54
N ASP A 50 9.37 2.80 1.96
CA ASP A 50 10.78 2.41 1.78
C ASP A 50 11.53 2.28 3.11
N GLU A 51 11.20 3.09 4.13
CA GLU A 51 11.76 2.92 5.49
C GLU A 51 11.19 1.70 6.20
N LEU A 52 9.94 1.36 5.92
CA LEU A 52 9.31 0.16 6.44
C LEU A 52 9.88 -1.10 5.78
N ARG A 53 10.33 -1.02 4.53
CA ARG A 53 10.88 -2.15 3.78
C ARG A 53 12.19 -2.62 4.40
N GLY A 54 12.23 -3.87 4.84
CA GLY A 54 13.43 -4.51 5.40
C GLY A 54 13.80 -4.11 6.83
N GLN A 55 13.15 -3.10 7.43
CA GLN A 55 13.31 -2.75 8.85
C GLN A 55 12.25 -3.37 9.76
N LEU A 56 11.16 -3.88 9.19
CA LEU A 56 10.03 -4.44 9.96
C LEU A 56 10.13 -5.95 10.13
N SER A 57 9.87 -6.42 11.36
CA SER A 57 9.54 -7.82 11.62
C SER A 57 8.20 -8.19 10.99
N ARG A 58 8.00 -9.49 10.68
CA ARG A 58 6.74 -10.03 10.13
C ARG A 58 5.50 -9.53 10.86
N GLU A 59 5.53 -9.52 12.19
CA GLU A 59 4.41 -9.03 13.03
C GLU A 59 4.09 -7.55 12.79
N ARG A 60 5.10 -6.70 12.61
CA ARG A 60 4.86 -5.27 12.33
C ARG A 60 4.40 -5.04 10.90
N ALA A 61 4.93 -5.80 9.94
CA ALA A 61 4.50 -5.75 8.54
C ALA A 61 3.02 -6.14 8.42
N ASP A 62 2.59 -7.16 9.16
CA ASP A 62 1.20 -7.60 9.21
C ASP A 62 0.29 -6.53 9.82
N LEU A 63 0.62 -6.01 11.01
CA LEU A 63 -0.13 -4.93 11.67
C LEU A 63 -0.24 -3.66 10.82
N ILE A 64 0.83 -3.28 10.11
CA ILE A 64 0.81 -2.12 9.21
C ILE A 64 -0.10 -2.40 8.02
N SER A 65 -0.02 -3.59 7.44
CA SER A 65 -0.84 -3.97 6.30
C SER A 65 -2.31 -4.01 6.68
N GLU A 66 -2.65 -4.64 7.80
CA GLU A 66 -4.01 -4.63 8.36
C GLU A 66 -4.50 -3.22 8.58
N ARG A 67 -3.72 -2.37 9.25
CA ARG A 67 -4.13 -1.01 9.62
C ARG A 67 -4.24 -0.04 8.44
N ILE A 68 -3.40 -0.21 7.41
CA ILE A 68 -3.51 0.53 6.14
C ILE A 68 -4.81 0.17 5.44
N PHE A 69 -5.11 -1.12 5.37
CA PHE A 69 -6.24 -1.62 4.61
C PHE A 69 -7.55 -1.63 5.41
N ASP A 70 -7.51 -1.52 6.73
CA ASP A 70 -8.68 -1.42 7.63
C ASP A 70 -9.68 -0.37 7.16
N SER A 71 -9.19 0.81 6.76
CA SER A 71 -10.02 1.91 6.29
C SER A 71 -10.59 1.73 4.87
N VAL A 72 -10.04 0.80 4.08
CA VAL A 72 -10.37 0.59 2.65
C VAL A 72 -10.66 -0.89 2.36
N THR A 73 -11.03 -1.64 3.40
CA THR A 73 -11.27 -3.08 3.32
C THR A 73 -12.43 -3.37 2.37
N LEU A 74 -13.53 -2.63 2.51
CA LEU A 74 -14.71 -2.77 1.66
C LEU A 74 -14.37 -2.50 0.20
N GLU A 75 -13.68 -1.39 -0.08
CA GLU A 75 -13.25 -1.05 -1.44
C GLU A 75 -12.32 -2.11 -2.06
N LEU A 76 -11.45 -2.74 -1.26
CA LEU A 76 -10.60 -3.84 -1.73
C LEU A 76 -11.38 -5.13 -1.96
N GLU A 77 -12.34 -5.46 -1.10
CA GLU A 77 -13.20 -6.62 -1.30
C GLU A 77 -14.06 -6.50 -2.56
N GLU A 78 -14.50 -5.28 -2.91
CA GLU A 78 -15.27 -5.04 -4.13
C GLU A 78 -14.39 -4.88 -5.38
N SER A 79 -13.25 -4.21 -5.28
CA SER A 79 -12.41 -3.86 -6.43
C SER A 79 -11.31 -4.87 -6.73
N TYR A 80 -10.80 -5.59 -5.72
CA TYR A 80 -9.63 -6.45 -5.86
C TYR A 80 -9.98 -7.94 -5.77
N PRO A 81 -9.70 -8.75 -6.81
CA PRO A 81 -9.97 -10.19 -6.78
C PRO A 81 -9.04 -10.91 -5.78
N GLY A 82 -9.62 -11.30 -4.64
CA GLY A 82 -8.90 -11.81 -3.47
C GLY A 82 -8.97 -10.88 -2.25
N GLY A 83 -9.69 -9.77 -2.39
CA GLY A 83 -10.07 -8.86 -1.32
C GLY A 83 -8.91 -8.27 -0.55
N VAL A 84 -9.25 -7.79 0.65
CA VAL A 84 -8.29 -7.18 1.56
C VAL A 84 -7.17 -8.14 1.98
N GLU A 85 -7.48 -9.42 2.19
CA GLU A 85 -6.51 -10.42 2.64
C GLU A 85 -5.34 -10.59 1.66
N ARG A 86 -5.63 -10.58 0.35
CA ARG A 86 -4.59 -10.73 -0.68
C ARG A 86 -3.76 -9.45 -0.84
N ALA A 87 -4.37 -8.28 -0.65
CA ALA A 87 -3.65 -7.01 -0.63
C ALA A 87 -2.72 -6.92 0.59
N GLN A 88 -3.23 -7.30 1.78
CA GLN A 88 -2.46 -7.40 3.02
C GLN A 88 -1.25 -8.31 2.87
N LYS A 89 -1.44 -9.54 2.34
CA LYS A 89 -0.33 -10.47 2.13
C LYS A 89 0.74 -9.93 1.18
N GLN A 90 0.35 -9.27 0.10
CA GLN A 90 1.30 -8.67 -0.85
C GLN A 90 2.06 -7.51 -0.23
N LEU A 91 1.37 -6.63 0.49
CA LEU A 91 2.02 -5.51 1.18
C LEU A 91 2.96 -6.03 2.27
N CYS A 92 2.53 -7.01 3.05
CA CYS A 92 3.31 -7.66 4.11
C CYS A 92 4.58 -8.32 3.53
N ALA A 93 4.46 -9.07 2.43
CA ALA A 93 5.60 -9.65 1.72
C ALA A 93 6.54 -8.59 1.12
N TRP A 94 5.98 -7.50 0.57
CA TRP A 94 6.76 -6.38 0.05
C TRP A 94 7.54 -5.67 1.17
N LEU A 95 6.91 -5.44 2.32
CA LEU A 95 7.53 -4.85 3.51
C LEU A 95 8.64 -5.74 4.07
N MET A 96 8.46 -7.07 4.04
CA MET A 96 9.51 -8.02 4.41
C MET A 96 10.64 -8.12 3.38
N ASN A 97 10.57 -7.35 2.28
CA ASN A 97 11.49 -7.44 1.15
C ASN A 97 11.53 -8.85 0.52
N GLU A 98 10.47 -9.65 0.70
CA GLU A 98 10.27 -10.94 0.03
C GLU A 98 9.81 -10.75 -1.42
N ALA A 99 9.49 -9.53 -1.85
CA ALA A 99 9.22 -9.14 -3.24
C ALA A 99 10.49 -9.09 -4.12
N GLY A 100 11.46 -9.94 -3.81
CA GLY A 100 12.81 -9.95 -4.36
C GLY A 100 13.08 -11.07 -5.36
N GLU A 101 12.15 -11.44 -6.24
CA GLU A 101 12.48 -12.26 -7.41
C GLU A 101 11.46 -12.09 -8.54
N SER A 102 11.61 -11.01 -9.31
CA SER A 102 11.41 -10.99 -10.77
C SER A 102 11.73 -9.59 -11.30
N THR A 103 13.03 -9.28 -11.35
CA THR A 103 13.56 -8.39 -12.38
C THR A 103 14.01 -9.30 -13.53
N PRO A 104 13.28 -9.42 -14.66
CA PRO A 104 13.93 -9.86 -15.88
C PRO A 104 14.68 -8.67 -16.46
N ALA A 105 16.00 -8.86 -16.62
CA ALA A 105 16.88 -8.01 -17.42
C ALA A 105 16.58 -8.14 -18.92
#